data_AF-A0A820NJU8-F1
#
_entry.id   AF-A0A820NJU8-F1
#
_cell.length_a   1.000
_cell.length_b   1.000
_cell.length_c   1.000
_cell.angle_alpha   90.00
_cell.angle_beta   90.00
_cell.angle_gamma   90.00
#
_symmetry.space_group_name_H-M   'P 1'
#
loop_
_entity.id
_entity.type
_entity.pdbx_description
1 polymer ?
#
loop_
_entity_poly.entity_id
_entity_poly.type
_entity_poly.pdbx_seq_one_letter_code
_entity_poly.pdbx_strand_id
1 'polypeptide(L)'
;TEIDVCDVSHTKSCPQNCTCYNKIVRCSRTQLTRIPYEEIPIDTEELYLDSNSIENIPLELLNRFIYLVRIDLSYNKLRGIQG
;
A
#
# COMPACT_ATOMS: atom_id res chain seq x y z
N THR A 1 31.80 18.12 5.94
CA THR A 1 31.30 16.74 6.07
C THR A 1 29.86 16.75 5.63
N GLU A 2 29.65 16.67 4.33
CA GLU A 2 28.32 16.70 3.71
C GLU A 2 28.15 15.39 2.95
N ILE A 3 27.47 14.42 3.58
CA ILE A 3 26.67 13.44 2.87
C ILE A 3 25.44 13.27 3.73
N ASP A 4 24.36 13.93 3.32
CA ASP A 4 23.02 13.62 3.81
C ASP A 4 22.64 12.27 3.19
N VAL A 5 22.90 11.18 3.94
CA VAL A 5 22.65 9.81 3.51
C VAL A 5 21.16 9.56 3.62
N CYS A 6 20.39 10.00 2.63
CA CYS A 6 19.13 9.35 2.31
C CYS A 6 19.49 7.96 1.78
N ASP A 7 19.48 6.98 2.68
CA ASP A 7 19.71 5.55 2.44
C ASP A 7 19.11 5.06 1.11
N VAL A 8 20.00 4.70 0.17
CA VAL A 8 19.66 4.24 -1.19
C VAL A 8 19.50 2.70 -1.24
N SER A 9 19.31 2.02 -0.12
CA SER A 9 19.25 0.55 -0.09
C SER A 9 18.02 -0.02 0.63
N HIS A 10 16.96 -0.25 -0.16
CA HIS A 10 15.78 -1.10 0.14
C HIS A 10 14.61 -0.54 0.95
N THR A 11 14.40 0.77 1.03
CA THR A 11 13.05 1.29 1.30
C THR A 11 12.33 1.47 -0.04
N LYS A 12 11.29 0.66 -0.31
CA LYS A 12 10.43 0.96 -1.47
C LYS A 12 9.87 2.36 -1.24
N SER A 13 10.16 3.27 -2.17
CA SER A 13 9.63 4.63 -2.13
C SER A 13 8.12 4.60 -1.98
N CYS A 14 7.55 5.60 -1.30
CA CYS A 14 6.11 5.73 -1.17
C CYS A 14 5.45 5.64 -2.56
N PRO A 15 4.39 4.82 -2.74
CA PRO A 15 3.75 4.65 -4.05
C PRO A 15 3.29 5.99 -4.63
N GLN A 16 3.27 6.09 -5.96
CA GLN A 16 2.89 7.33 -6.63
C GLN A 16 1.46 7.74 -6.23
N ASN A 17 1.28 9.04 -5.95
CA ASN A 17 0.02 9.64 -5.47
C ASN A 17 -0.43 9.20 -4.06
N CYS A 18 0.40 8.43 -3.34
CA CYS A 18 0.15 8.09 -1.95
C CYS A 18 0.98 8.97 -1.00
N THR A 19 0.57 9.00 0.27
CA THR A 19 1.34 9.60 1.36
C THR A 19 1.74 8.52 2.35
N CYS A 20 3.01 8.52 2.74
CA CYS A 20 3.55 7.53 3.67
C CYS A 20 4.13 8.24 4.90
N TYR A 21 3.83 7.71 6.08
CA TYR A 21 4.35 8.21 7.34
C TYR A 21 4.54 7.04 8.32
N ASN A 22 5.76 6.85 8.82
CA ASN A 22 6.16 5.64 9.54
C ASN A 22 5.77 4.39 8.73
N LYS A 23 4.98 3.48 9.33
CA LYS A 23 4.50 2.24 8.72
C LYS A 23 3.07 2.36 8.18
N ILE A 24 2.62 3.59 7.93
CA ILE A 24 1.29 3.91 7.42
C ILE A 24 1.41 4.34 5.95
N VAL A 25 0.65 3.70 5.08
CA VAL A 25 0.52 4.05 3.66
C VAL A 25 -0.92 4.47 3.39
N ARG A 26 -1.11 5.72 2.93
CA ARG A 26 -2.42 6.27 2.56
C ARG A 26 -2.48 6.53 1.06
N CYS A 27 -3.37 5.82 0.40
CA CYS A 27 -3.65 5.88 -1.03
C CYS A 27 -5.15 6.13 -1.28
N SER A 28 -5.82 6.86 -0.39
CA SER A 28 -7.25 7.15 -0.50
C SER A 28 -7.53 8.14 -1.63
N ARG A 29 -8.60 7.93 -2.40
CA ARG A 29 -9.04 8.84 -3.50
C ARG A 29 -7.99 9.04 -4.62
N THR A 30 -7.15 8.06 -4.88
CA THR A 30 -6.08 8.10 -5.90
C THR A 30 -6.47 7.43 -7.21
N GLN A 31 -7.76 7.08 -7.37
CA GLN A 31 -8.34 6.46 -8.58
C GLN A 31 -7.76 5.06 -8.87
N LEU A 32 -7.34 4.34 -7.83
CA LEU A 32 -6.83 2.98 -7.98
C LEU A 32 -7.93 2.02 -8.45
N THR A 33 -7.60 1.20 -9.43
CA THR A 33 -8.43 0.08 -9.91
C THR A 33 -7.90 -1.28 -9.46
N ARG A 34 -6.63 -1.33 -9.02
CA ARG A 34 -5.95 -2.49 -8.44
C ARG A 34 -5.14 -2.05 -7.22
N ILE A 35 -4.88 -2.97 -6.30
CA ILE A 35 -3.96 -2.73 -5.20
C ILE A 35 -2.52 -2.78 -5.73
N PRO A 36 -1.69 -1.73 -5.59
CA PRO A 36 -0.29 -1.73 -6.03
C PRO A 36 0.62 -2.41 -4.99
N TYR A 37 0.35 -3.69 -4.70
CA TYR A 37 1.03 -4.43 -3.63
C TYR A 37 2.54 -4.61 -3.87
N GLU A 38 3.00 -4.45 -5.10
CA GLU A 38 4.43 -4.44 -5.41
C GLU A 38 5.12 -3.12 -5.05
N GLU A 39 4.41 -2.02 -4.88
CA GLU A 39 5.02 -0.71 -4.58
C GLU A 39 4.95 -0.36 -3.09
N ILE A 40 4.10 -1.06 -2.32
CA ILE A 40 3.92 -0.83 -0.89
C ILE A 40 5.11 -1.44 -0.09
N PRO A 41 5.71 -0.69 0.85
CA PRO A 41 6.74 -1.20 1.77
C PRO A 41 6.27 -2.43 2.55
N ILE A 42 7.13 -3.45 2.66
CA ILE A 42 6.76 -4.74 3.27
C ILE A 42 6.48 -4.66 4.78
N ASP A 43 7.04 -3.65 5.44
CA ASP A 43 6.87 -3.33 6.86
C ASP A 43 5.67 -2.43 7.16
N THR A 44 4.80 -2.19 6.17
CA THR A 44 3.54 -1.46 6.35
C THR A 44 2.64 -2.17 7.37
N GLU A 45 2.19 -1.43 8.39
CA GLU A 45 1.26 -1.87 9.44
C GLU A 45 -0.17 -1.43 9.16
N GLU A 46 -0.35 -0.24 8.57
CA GLU A 46 -1.67 0.29 8.19
C GLU A 46 -1.71 0.73 6.73
N LEU A 47 -2.67 0.20 5.98
CA LEU A 47 -2.86 0.50 4.57
C LEU A 47 -4.27 1.07 4.33
N TYR A 48 -4.34 2.31 3.87
CA TYR A 48 -5.61 2.98 3.54
C TYR A 48 -5.76 3.08 2.02
N LEU A 49 -6.76 2.39 1.48
CA LEU A 49 -7.09 2.31 0.05
C LEU A 49 -8.55 2.72 -0.20
N ASP A 50 -9.17 3.41 0.75
CA ASP A 50 -10.58 3.77 0.69
C ASP A 50 -10.88 4.77 -0.44
N SER A 51 -12.15 4.81 -0.84
CA SER A 51 -12.65 5.75 -1.86
C SER A 51 -11.95 5.61 -3.21
N ASN A 52 -11.76 4.36 -3.67
CA ASN A 52 -11.15 4.00 -4.95
C ASN A 52 -12.11 3.13 -5.81
N SER A 53 -11.61 2.45 -6.84
CA SER A 53 -12.39 1.55 -7.71
C SER A 53 -11.78 0.14 -7.77
N ILE A 54 -11.20 -0.33 -6.67
CA ILE A 54 -10.59 -1.66 -6.57
C ILE A 54 -11.68 -2.73 -6.62
N GLU A 55 -11.53 -3.72 -7.49
CA GLU A 55 -12.49 -4.81 -7.66
C GLU A 55 -12.09 -6.09 -6.95
N ASN A 56 -10.79 -6.39 -6.88
CA ASN A 56 -10.30 -7.66 -6.35
C ASN A 56 -9.17 -7.45 -5.35
N ILE A 57 -9.13 -8.33 -4.35
CA ILE A 57 -8.02 -8.43 -3.39
C ILE A 57 -7.11 -9.56 -3.85
N PRO A 58 -5.84 -9.29 -4.26
CA PRO A 58 -4.93 -10.34 -4.67
C PRO A 58 -4.49 -11.19 -3.48
N LEU A 59 -4.45 -12.51 -3.64
CA LEU A 59 -4.07 -13.46 -2.58
C LEU A 59 -2.62 -13.25 -2.13
N GLU A 60 -1.77 -12.78 -3.03
CA GLU A 60 -0.37 -12.40 -2.80
C GLU A 60 -0.22 -11.25 -1.80
N LEU A 61 -1.21 -10.36 -1.69
CA LEU A 61 -1.25 -9.30 -0.69
C LEU A 61 -1.17 -9.89 0.72
N LEU A 62 -1.98 -10.93 0.97
CA LEU A 62 -2.10 -11.58 2.27
C LEU A 62 -0.80 -12.32 2.66
N ASN A 63 -0.08 -12.85 1.66
CA ASN A 63 1.19 -13.54 1.88
C ASN A 63 2.36 -12.57 2.05
N ARG A 64 2.30 -11.38 1.43
CA ARG A 64 3.40 -10.41 1.41
C ARG A 64 3.47 -9.59 2.69
N PHE A 65 2.33 -9.13 3.19
CA PHE A 65 2.29 -8.12 4.26
C PHE A 65 1.97 -8.75 5.62
N ILE A 66 2.95 -9.49 6.15
CA ILE A 66 2.82 -10.19 7.43
C ILE A 66 2.69 -9.25 8.64
N TYR A 67 3.04 -7.96 8.47
CA TYR A 67 2.95 -6.94 9.51
C TYR A 67 1.67 -6.10 9.44
N LEU A 68 0.83 -6.26 8.40
CA LEU A 68 -0.41 -5.50 8.29
C LEU A 68 -1.35 -5.84 9.44
N VAL A 69 -1.71 -4.83 10.24
CA VAL A 69 -2.73 -4.92 11.28
C VAL A 69 -4.04 -4.28 10.85
N ARG A 70 -3.99 -3.38 9.85
CA ARG A 70 -5.18 -2.70 9.32
C ARG A 70 -5.09 -2.52 7.80
N ILE A 71 -6.17 -2.88 7.12
CA ILE A 71 -6.43 -2.49 5.74
C ILE A 71 -7.82 -1.84 5.65
N ASP A 72 -7.88 -0.63 5.10
CA ASP A 72 -9.14 0.07 4.83
C ASP A 72 -9.44 0.05 3.32
N LEU A 73 -10.46 -0.70 2.93
CA LEU A 73 -10.94 -0.80 1.54
C LEU A 73 -12.36 -0.20 1.39
N SER A 74 -12.81 0.61 2.34
CA SER A 74 -14.15 1.20 2.32
C SER A 74 -14.39 1.99 1.02
N TYR A 75 -15.61 2.00 0.50
CA TYR A 75 -15.97 2.72 -0.73
C TYR A 75 -15.13 2.30 -1.97
N ASN A 76 -14.95 0.99 -2.14
CA ASN A 76 -14.42 0.36 -3.36
C ASN A 76 -15.50 -0.47 -4.09
N LYS A 77 -15.12 -1.21 -5.13
CA LYS A 77 -16.02 -2.05 -5.95
C LYS A 77 -15.73 -3.54 -5.74
N LEU A 78 -15.37 -3.91 -4.51
CA LEU A 78 -14.89 -5.25 -4.18
C LEU A 78 -15.91 -6.34 -4.57
N ARG A 79 -15.43 -7.35 -5.29
CA ARG A 79 -16.18 -8.55 -5.69
C ARG A 79 -15.70 -9.80 -4.96
N GLY A 80 -14.43 -9.84 -4.57
CA GLY A 80 -13.88 -10.95 -3.83
C GLY A 80 -12.35 -10.96 -3.76
N ILE A 81 -11.83 -12.10 -3.33
CA ILE A 81 -10.40 -12.40 -3.33
C ILE A 81 -10.08 -13.09 -4.66
N GLN A 82 -9.02 -12.66 -5.32
CA GLN A 82 -8.51 -13.24 -6.56
C GLN A 82 -7.19 -13.95 -6.26
N GLY A 83 -7.09 -15.21 -6.69
CA GLY A 83 -5.87 -16.01 -6.70
C GLY A 83 -5.73 -16.76 -8.01
#